data_AF-A7LB48-F1
#
_entry.id   AF-A7LB48-F1
#
_cell.length_a   1.000
_cell.length_b   1.000
_cell.length_c   1.000
_cell.angle_alpha   90.00
_cell.angle_beta   90.00
_cell.angle_gamma   90.00
#
_symmetry.space_group_name_H-M   'P 1'
#
loop_
_entity.id
_entity.type
_entity.pdbx_description
1 polymer ?
#
loop_
_entity_poly.entity_id
_entity_poly.type
_entity_poly.pdbx_seq_one_letter_code
_entity_poly.pdbx_strand_id
1 'polypeptide(L)'
;GPGRMCVRPVAAVQEGLSEKVAESIKSAEETCSDDPVSGECAAAWDEVEELSAAASHAGDKMKESDPLETLCKDNMDTEECRTYDD
;
A
#
# COMPACT_ATOMS: atom_id res chain seq x y z
N GLY A 1 -20.80 -9.15 -26.52
CA GLY A 1 -20.79 -9.58 -25.11
C GLY A 1 -20.16 -8.49 -24.28
N PRO A 2 -20.74 -8.08 -23.15
CA PRO A 2 -20.09 -7.16 -22.23
C PRO A 2 -19.09 -7.99 -21.40
N GLY A 3 -17.94 -7.53 -20.99
CA GLY A 3 -17.16 -6.34 -21.25
C GLY A 3 -15.76 -6.70 -20.73
N ARG A 4 -14.70 -6.18 -21.35
CA ARG A 4 -13.35 -6.30 -20.82
C ARG A 4 -13.30 -5.63 -19.44
N MET A 5 -13.15 -6.40 -18.36
CA MET A 5 -12.62 -5.86 -17.12
C MET A 5 -11.10 -5.71 -17.29
N CYS A 6 -10.65 -4.58 -17.83
CA CYS A 6 -9.28 -4.13 -17.65
C CYS A 6 -9.12 -3.57 -16.23
N VAL A 7 -9.16 -4.44 -15.22
CA VAL A 7 -8.70 -4.10 -13.86
C VAL A 7 -7.18 -4.12 -13.87
N ARG A 8 -6.51 -3.02 -14.21
CA ARG A 8 -5.05 -2.91 -13.96
C ARG A 8 -4.35 -1.52 -14.04
N PRO A 9 -4.96 -0.37 -13.67
CA PRO A 9 -4.12 0.82 -13.47
C PRO A 9 -3.39 0.81 -12.11
N VAL A 10 -3.91 0.11 -11.10
CA VAL A 10 -3.44 0.26 -9.70
C VAL A 10 -2.22 -0.61 -9.38
N ALA A 11 -2.09 -1.80 -9.97
CA ALA A 11 -0.93 -2.69 -9.74
C ALA A 11 0.36 -2.09 -10.31
N ALA A 12 0.28 -1.45 -11.48
CA ALA A 12 1.41 -0.73 -12.07
C ALA A 12 1.80 0.51 -11.24
N VAL A 13 0.84 1.11 -10.52
CA VAL A 13 1.11 2.24 -9.62
C VAL A 13 1.86 1.78 -8.36
N GLN A 14 1.55 0.60 -7.83
CA GLN A 14 2.29 0.04 -6.69
C GLN A 14 3.71 -0.36 -7.07
N GLU A 15 3.90 -1.00 -8.22
CA GLU A 15 5.22 -1.40 -8.71
C GLU A 15 6.11 -0.16 -8.93
N GLY A 16 5.55 0.90 -9.55
CA GLY A 16 6.26 2.16 -9.73
C GLY A 16 6.51 2.97 -8.44
N LEU A 17 5.68 2.80 -7.40
CA LEU A 17 5.90 3.40 -6.08
C LEU A 17 6.96 2.61 -5.29
N SER A 18 6.94 1.29 -5.35
CA SER A 18 7.94 0.43 -4.70
C SER A 18 9.34 0.67 -5.28
N GLU A 19 9.45 0.87 -6.58
CA GLU A 19 10.72 1.16 -7.24
C GLU A 19 11.28 2.54 -6.81
N LYS A 20 10.40 3.55 -6.68
CA LYS A 20 10.76 4.86 -6.14
C LYS A 20 11.21 4.81 -4.68
N VAL A 21 10.52 4.03 -3.83
CA VAL A 21 10.95 3.84 -2.43
C VAL A 21 12.35 3.24 -2.39
N ALA A 22 12.65 2.24 -3.22
CA ALA A 22 13.97 1.62 -3.29
C ALA A 22 15.07 2.59 -3.77
N GLU A 23 14.76 3.44 -4.76
CA GLU A 23 15.67 4.51 -5.22
C GLU A 23 15.93 5.54 -4.12
N SER A 24 14.89 6.03 -3.44
CA SER A 24 15.01 7.00 -2.35
C SER A 24 15.76 6.42 -1.14
N ILE A 25 15.59 5.13 -0.81
CA ILE A 25 16.37 4.46 0.24
C ILE A 25 17.85 4.51 -0.10
N LYS A 26 18.23 4.15 -1.34
CA LYS A 26 19.62 4.20 -1.75
C LYS A 26 20.19 5.62 -1.68
N SER A 27 19.41 6.62 -2.12
CA SER A 27 19.81 8.03 -2.04
C SER A 27 19.96 8.50 -0.59
N ALA A 28 19.08 8.06 0.32
CA ALA A 28 19.18 8.34 1.74
C ALA A 28 20.41 7.68 2.36
N GLU A 29 20.70 6.41 2.03
CA GLU A 29 21.92 5.72 2.47
C GLU A 29 23.19 6.43 2.00
N GLU A 30 23.24 6.89 0.75
CA GLU A 30 24.38 7.65 0.22
C GLU A 30 24.52 9.01 0.91
N THR A 31 23.41 9.73 1.12
CA THR A 31 23.40 11.04 1.79
C THR A 31 23.78 10.94 3.28
N CYS A 32 23.36 9.86 3.94
CA CYS A 32 23.61 9.60 5.36
C CYS A 32 24.95 8.91 5.65
N SER A 33 25.69 8.47 4.62
CA SER A 33 26.93 7.69 4.80
C SER A 33 28.03 8.48 5.52
N ASP A 34 28.12 9.79 5.25
CA ASP A 34 29.14 10.66 5.85
C ASP A 34 28.69 11.27 7.18
N ASP A 35 27.43 11.73 7.28
CA ASP A 35 26.87 12.30 8.49
C ASP A 35 25.42 11.82 8.75
N PRO A 36 25.24 10.77 9.57
CA PRO A 36 23.95 10.14 9.82
C PRO A 36 23.02 10.98 10.72
N VAL A 37 23.51 12.07 11.31
CA VAL A 37 22.69 12.99 12.13
C VAL A 37 22.52 14.36 11.48
N SER A 38 23.00 14.51 10.24
CA SER A 38 22.79 15.73 9.46
C SER A 38 21.30 15.95 9.16
N GLY A 39 20.92 17.23 9.02
CA GLY A 39 19.57 17.58 8.58
C GLY A 39 19.25 17.10 7.17
N GLU A 40 20.26 16.97 6.30
CA GLU A 40 20.13 16.40 4.95
C GLU A 40 19.85 14.90 4.98
N CYS A 41 20.53 14.16 5.87
CA CYS A 41 20.21 12.75 6.11
C CYS A 41 18.79 12.57 6.64
N ALA A 42 18.39 13.37 7.62
CA ALA A 42 17.03 13.32 8.17
C ALA A 42 15.98 13.63 7.10
N ALA A 43 16.19 14.66 6.27
CA ALA A 43 15.27 15.01 5.20
C ALA A 43 15.17 13.91 4.13
N ALA A 44 16.26 13.23 3.80
CA ALA A 44 16.25 12.12 2.86
C ALA A 44 15.44 10.91 3.40
N TRP A 45 15.54 10.61 4.69
CA TRP A 45 14.72 9.57 5.32
C TRP A 45 13.26 9.97 5.50
N ASP A 46 12.97 11.26 5.69
CA ASP A 46 11.60 11.80 5.74
C ASP A 46 10.87 11.54 4.40
N GLU A 47 11.55 11.75 3.27
CA GLU A 47 11.01 11.43 1.94
C GLU A 47 10.73 9.93 1.76
N VAL A 48 11.62 9.06 2.25
CA VAL A 48 11.44 7.59 2.22
C VAL A 48 10.22 7.17 3.04
N GLU A 49 10.01 7.80 4.21
CA GLU A 49 8.87 7.53 5.08
C GLU A 49 7.54 7.84 4.36
N GLU A 50 7.44 9.04 3.77
CA GLU A 50 6.26 9.48 3.04
C GLU A 50 5.95 8.58 1.82
N LEU A 51 6.97 8.22 1.04
CA LEU A 51 6.82 7.33 -0.11
C LEU A 51 6.38 5.92 0.32
N SER A 52 6.92 5.41 1.42
CA SER A 52 6.58 4.10 1.98
C SER A 52 5.16 4.07 2.54
N ALA A 53 4.71 5.17 3.16
CA ALA A 53 3.34 5.34 3.62
C ALA A 53 2.37 5.34 2.43
N ALA A 54 2.68 6.08 1.36
CA ALA A 54 1.88 6.09 0.14
C ALA A 54 1.80 4.70 -0.53
N ALA A 55 2.92 3.96 -0.58
CA ALA A 55 2.95 2.59 -1.11
C ALA A 55 2.10 1.63 -0.27
N SER A 56 2.21 1.71 1.07
CA SER A 56 1.42 0.90 2.00
C SER A 56 -0.08 1.20 1.87
N HIS A 57 -0.47 2.48 1.82
CA HIS A 57 -1.85 2.87 1.63
C HIS A 57 -2.43 2.42 0.28
N ALA A 58 -1.64 2.48 -0.79
CA ALA A 58 -2.03 1.91 -2.07
C ALA A 58 -2.18 0.38 -1.98
N GLY A 59 -1.30 -0.28 -1.20
CA GLY A 59 -1.35 -1.68 -0.79
C GLY A 59 -2.66 -2.09 -0.13
N ASP A 60 -3.02 -1.39 0.92
CA ASP A 60 -4.18 -1.73 1.75
C ASP A 60 -5.50 -1.48 1.02
N LYS A 61 -5.56 -0.47 0.14
CA LYS A 61 -6.70 -0.29 -0.77
C LYS A 61 -6.91 -1.45 -1.74
N MET A 62 -5.90 -2.28 -2.00
CA MET A 62 -6.08 -3.51 -2.78
C MET A 62 -6.57 -4.70 -1.93
N LYS A 63 -6.40 -4.64 -0.61
CA LYS A 63 -6.85 -5.67 0.34
C LYS A 63 -8.29 -5.44 0.82
N GLU A 64 -8.97 -4.40 0.31
CA GLU A 64 -10.33 -3.92 0.64
C GLU A 64 -11.49 -4.92 0.43
N SER A 65 -11.20 -6.22 0.37
CA SER A 65 -12.22 -7.23 0.52
C SER A 65 -11.57 -8.42 1.19
N ASP A 66 -11.70 -8.49 2.52
CA ASP A 66 -11.55 -9.78 3.21
C ASP A 66 -12.48 -10.76 2.47
N PRO A 67 -11.99 -11.95 2.06
CA PRO A 67 -12.83 -12.98 1.47
C PRO A 67 -14.13 -13.20 2.27
N LEU A 68 -14.08 -13.07 3.60
CA LEU A 68 -15.24 -13.16 4.48
C LEU A 68 -16.16 -11.94 4.34
N GLU A 69 -15.63 -10.71 4.27
CA GLU A 69 -16.45 -9.50 4.11
C GLU A 69 -17.16 -9.47 2.74
N THR A 70 -16.52 -10.01 1.70
CA THR A 70 -17.13 -10.21 0.37
C THR A 70 -18.22 -11.28 0.43
N LEU A 71 -17.95 -12.40 1.09
CA LEU A 71 -18.90 -13.51 1.26
C LEU A 71 -20.15 -13.06 2.05
N CYS A 72 -19.95 -12.29 3.11
CA CYS A 72 -21.02 -11.77 3.96
C CYS A 72 -21.82 -10.64 3.30
N LYS A 73 -21.20 -9.84 2.43
CA LYS A 73 -21.91 -8.82 1.62
C LYS A 73 -22.89 -9.46 0.63
N ASP A 74 -22.51 -10.57 0.01
CA ASP A 74 -23.37 -11.26 -0.96
C ASP A 74 -24.31 -12.30 -0.31
N ASN A 75 -24.01 -12.77 0.91
CA ASN A 75 -24.79 -13.78 1.62
C ASN A 75 -24.86 -13.47 3.12
N MET A 76 -25.77 -12.59 3.52
CA MET A 76 -25.97 -12.19 4.93
C MET A 76 -26.59 -13.29 5.83
N ASP A 77 -26.95 -14.45 5.28
CA ASP A 77 -27.63 -15.55 6.00
C ASP A 77 -26.76 -16.83 6.09
N THR A 78 -25.48 -16.75 5.74
CA THR A 78 -24.55 -17.86 6.01
C THR A 78 -24.17 -17.87 7.48
N GLU A 79 -23.94 -19.08 8.01
CA GLU A 79 -23.58 -19.31 9.41
C GLU A 79 -22.30 -18.54 9.81
N GLU A 80 -21.42 -18.28 8.84
CA GLU A 80 -20.18 -17.52 9.01
C GLU A 80 -20.37 -16.00 9.11
N CYS A 81 -21.55 -15.47 8.74
CA CYS A 81 -21.83 -14.02 8.61
C CYS A 81 -22.92 -13.52 9.56
N ARG A 82 -23.53 -14.43 10.32
CA ARG A 82 -24.61 -14.15 11.27
C ARG A 82 -24.10 -13.35 12.47
N THR A 83 -24.36 -12.04 12.46
CA THR A 83 -24.02 -11.14 13.57
C THR A 83 -25.28 -10.86 14.40
N TYR A 84 -25.19 -10.98 15.73
CA TYR A 84 -26.28 -10.63 16.65
C TYR A 84 -25.98 -9.25 17.26
N ASP A 85 -26.98 -8.38 17.30
CA ASP A 85 -26.93 -7.07 17.98
C ASP A 85 -27.61 -7.25 19.35
N ASP A 86 -26.88 -7.03 20.45
CA ASP A 86 -27.32 -7.19 21.85
C ASP A 86 -28.00 -5.94 22.43
#